data_AF-A0A2D5IPY3-F1
#
_entry.id   AF-A0A2D5IPY3-F1
#
_cell.length_a   1.000
_cell.length_b   1.000
_cell.length_c   1.000
_cell.angle_alpha   90.00
_cell.angle_beta   90.00
_cell.angle_gamma   90.00
#
_symmetry.space_group_name_H-M   'P 1'
#
loop_
_entity.id
_entity.type
_entity.pdbx_description
1 polymer ?
#
loop_
_entity_poly.entity_id
_entity_poly.type
_entity_poly.pdbx_seq_one_letter_code
_entity_poly.pdbx_strand_id
1 'polypeptide(L)'
;MTAISPNPQRPESTGRFLGNGRTCDEPVHFDCERIETIVFERAADVSTAIAREIAGLIRARHAEGRSCVLGLATGSTPTQVYGELVRMHREEGLSFANVVTFNLDEYWPMPPEALQSYRR
;
A
#
# COMPACT_ATOMS: atom_id res chain seq x y z
N MET A 1 15.33 -31.77 -15.92
CA MET A 1 14.40 -30.99 -16.76
C MET A 1 13.00 -31.30 -16.26
N THR A 2 12.57 -30.63 -15.19
CA THR A 2 11.33 -30.96 -14.49
C THR A 2 10.30 -29.89 -14.83
N ALA A 3 9.29 -30.28 -15.61
CA ALA A 3 8.18 -29.43 -15.96
C ALA A 3 7.35 -29.11 -14.71
N ILE A 4 7.06 -27.83 -14.49
CA ILE A 4 6.16 -27.36 -13.43
C ILE A 4 4.74 -27.73 -13.87
N SER A 5 4.06 -28.56 -13.07
CA SER A 5 2.67 -28.95 -13.29
C SER A 5 1.73 -27.74 -13.09
N PRO A 6 0.71 -27.51 -13.93
CA PRO A 6 -0.22 -26.41 -13.74
C PRO A 6 -1.15 -26.66 -12.53
N ASN A 7 -1.41 -25.59 -11.77
CA ASN A 7 -2.31 -25.58 -10.61
C ASN A 7 -3.79 -25.62 -11.07
N PRO A 8 -4.60 -26.61 -10.64
CA PRO A 8 -5.94 -26.89 -11.18
C PRO A 8 -7.08 -25.96 -10.68
N GLN A 9 -6.79 -24.78 -10.11
CA GLN A 9 -7.83 -23.89 -9.55
C GLN A 9 -7.98 -22.53 -10.23
N ARG A 10 -7.56 -22.37 -11.50
CA ARG A 10 -7.88 -21.15 -12.25
C ARG A 10 -9.20 -21.33 -13.00
N PRO A 11 -10.30 -20.65 -12.63
CA PRO A 11 -11.50 -20.68 -13.46
C PRO A 11 -11.20 -20.05 -14.83
N GLU A 12 -11.62 -20.73 -15.89
CA GLU A 12 -11.50 -20.24 -17.25
C GLU A 12 -12.35 -18.97 -17.41
N SER A 13 -11.69 -17.87 -17.80
CA SER A 13 -12.34 -16.58 -18.04
C SER A 13 -13.18 -16.65 -19.31
N THR A 14 -14.41 -17.15 -19.17
CA THR A 14 -15.48 -16.91 -20.14
C THR A 14 -16.00 -15.50 -19.88
N GLY A 15 -15.73 -14.54 -20.76
CA GLY A 15 -16.20 -13.18 -20.57
C GLY A 15 -15.99 -12.29 -21.78
N ARG A 16 -17.08 -12.09 -22.53
CA ARG A 16 -17.21 -11.31 -23.76
C ARG A 16 -17.39 -9.81 -23.44
N PHE A 17 -17.03 -8.97 -24.40
CA PHE A 17 -16.98 -7.49 -24.35
C PHE A 17 -18.32 -6.74 -24.11
N LEU A 18 -18.16 -5.52 -23.55
CA LEU A 18 -18.90 -4.24 -23.65
C LEU A 18 -20.28 -4.04 -22.98
N GLY A 19 -20.33 -2.98 -22.16
CA GLY A 19 -21.51 -2.13 -21.94
C GLY A 19 -22.41 -2.51 -20.77
N ASN A 20 -22.88 -1.49 -20.04
CA ASN A 20 -23.96 -1.50 -19.02
C ASN A 20 -23.54 -1.54 -17.54
N GLY A 21 -23.58 -0.36 -16.91
CA GLY A 21 -24.10 -0.20 -15.55
C GLY A 21 -23.44 -0.96 -14.41
N ARG A 22 -22.12 -0.86 -14.24
CA ARG A 22 -21.44 -1.32 -13.02
C ARG A 22 -21.44 -0.21 -11.96
N THR A 23 -21.87 -0.54 -10.74
CA THR A 23 -21.76 0.32 -9.56
C THR A 23 -20.32 0.32 -9.05
N CYS A 24 -19.95 1.38 -8.35
CA CYS A 24 -18.56 1.72 -8.00
C CYS A 24 -17.90 0.81 -6.94
N ASP A 25 -18.55 -0.29 -6.58
CA ASP A 25 -18.12 -1.24 -5.55
C ASP A 25 -17.47 -2.51 -6.13
N GLU A 26 -17.45 -2.70 -7.44
CA GLU A 26 -16.88 -3.90 -8.08
C GLU A 26 -15.49 -3.61 -8.71
N PRO A 27 -14.42 -4.34 -8.31
CA PRO A 27 -13.08 -4.09 -8.82
C PRO A 27 -12.98 -4.35 -10.34
N VAL A 28 -12.44 -3.36 -11.06
CA VAL A 28 -12.20 -3.44 -12.51
C VAL A 28 -10.80 -4.00 -12.74
N HIS A 29 -10.71 -5.18 -13.36
CA HIS A 29 -9.44 -5.80 -13.72
C HIS A 29 -8.98 -5.37 -15.12
N PHE A 30 -7.73 -4.93 -15.25
CA PHE A 30 -7.09 -4.57 -16.51
C PHE A 30 -6.14 -5.69 -16.96
N ASP A 31 -6.36 -6.26 -18.14
CA ASP A 31 -5.61 -7.43 -18.64
C ASP A 31 -4.19 -7.11 -19.15
N CYS A 32 -3.77 -5.84 -19.17
CA CYS A 32 -2.48 -5.41 -19.72
C CYS A 32 -1.34 -5.34 -18.70
N GLU A 33 -1.64 -5.20 -17.41
CA GLU A 33 -0.64 -5.18 -16.34
C GLU A 33 -0.92 -6.30 -15.34
N ARG A 34 0.09 -7.14 -15.07
CA ARG A 34 0.02 -8.19 -14.02
C ARG A 34 0.20 -7.61 -12.61
N ILE A 35 -0.23 -6.37 -12.40
CA ILE A 35 -0.18 -5.68 -11.12
C ILE A 35 -1.62 -5.56 -10.63
N GLU A 36 -1.88 -6.07 -9.44
CA GLU A 36 -3.17 -5.88 -8.79
C GLU A 36 -3.48 -4.40 -8.71
N THR A 37 -4.60 -4.01 -9.31
CA THR A 37 -5.02 -2.61 -9.41
C THR A 37 -6.42 -2.49 -8.83
N ILE A 38 -6.53 -1.68 -7.79
CA ILE A 38 -7.79 -1.41 -7.11
C ILE A 38 -8.08 0.08 -7.27
N VAL A 39 -9.26 0.40 -7.77
CA VAL A 39 -9.71 1.78 -8.01
C VAL A 39 -10.74 2.15 -6.96
N PHE A 40 -10.58 3.33 -6.37
CA PHE A 40 -11.50 3.89 -5.38
C PHE A 40 -12.05 5.21 -5.91
N GLU A 41 -13.29 5.55 -5.53
CA GLU A 41 -13.90 6.82 -5.91
C GLU A 41 -13.22 8.03 -5.25
N ARG A 42 -12.80 7.87 -3.99
CA ARG A 42 -12.25 8.97 -3.18
C ARG A 42 -10.85 8.65 -2.70
N ALA A 43 -9.98 9.65 -2.74
CA ALA A 43 -8.60 9.53 -2.25
C ALA A 43 -8.50 9.17 -0.75
N ALA A 44 -9.49 9.58 0.05
CA ALA A 44 -9.56 9.25 1.47
C ALA A 44 -9.75 7.74 1.71
N ASP A 45 -10.52 7.07 0.85
CA ASP A 45 -10.81 5.65 0.97
C ASP A 45 -9.56 4.82 0.64
N VAL A 46 -8.83 5.22 -0.41
CA VAL A 46 -7.49 4.69 -0.74
C VAL A 46 -6.55 4.83 0.47
N SER A 47 -6.51 6.02 1.06
CA SER A 47 -5.56 6.32 2.14
C SER A 47 -5.83 5.46 3.37
N THR A 48 -7.12 5.28 3.70
CA THR A 48 -7.57 4.42 4.80
C THR A 48 -7.27 2.94 4.51
N ALA A 49 -7.53 2.47 3.29
CA ALA A 49 -7.27 1.09 2.88
C ALA A 49 -5.78 0.74 2.96
N ILE A 50 -4.91 1.59 2.38
CA ILE A 50 -3.46 1.41 2.41
C ILE A 50 -2.93 1.46 3.85
N ALA A 51 -3.39 2.40 4.67
CA ALA A 51 -2.97 2.49 6.07
C ALA A 51 -3.32 1.21 6.86
N ARG A 52 -4.50 0.63 6.62
CA ARG A 52 -4.90 -0.65 7.23
C ARG A 52 -4.01 -1.81 6.78
N GLU A 53 -3.65 -1.86 5.50
CA GLU A 53 -2.75 -2.89 4.98
C GLU A 53 -1.35 -2.79 5.61
N ILE A 54 -0.78 -1.59 5.67
CA ILE A 54 0.51 -1.33 6.33
C ILE A 54 0.44 -1.69 7.82
N ALA A 55 -0.63 -1.29 8.52
CA ALA A 55 -0.82 -1.62 9.93
C ALA A 55 -0.94 -3.14 10.14
N GLY A 56 -1.62 -3.84 9.24
CA GLY A 56 -1.70 -5.31 9.22
C GLY A 56 -0.33 -5.95 9.07
N LEU A 57 0.48 -5.46 8.14
CA LEU A 57 1.86 -5.93 7.95
C LEU A 57 2.73 -5.69 9.19
N ILE A 58 2.66 -4.50 9.80
CA ILE A 58 3.40 -4.17 11.03
C ILE A 58 3.02 -5.14 12.16
N ARG A 59 1.71 -5.35 12.39
CA ARG A 59 1.21 -6.26 13.42
C ARG A 59 1.65 -7.70 13.16
N ALA A 60 1.59 -8.15 11.91
CA ALA A 60 2.03 -9.49 11.53
C ALA A 60 3.53 -9.69 11.81
N ARG A 61 4.39 -8.75 11.38
CA ARG A 61 5.84 -8.81 11.66
C ARG A 61 6.15 -8.74 13.14
N HIS A 62 5.41 -7.92 13.89
CA HIS A 62 5.53 -7.86 15.35
C HIS A 62 5.20 -9.19 16.02
N ALA A 63 4.11 -9.84 15.62
CA ALA A 63 3.72 -11.16 16.13
C ALA A 63 4.76 -12.24 15.81
N GLU A 64 5.47 -12.11 14.68
CA GLU A 64 6.59 -12.97 14.30
C GLU A 64 7.90 -12.66 15.06
N GLY A 65 7.93 -11.61 15.89
CA GLY A 65 9.16 -11.15 16.55
C GLY A 65 10.19 -10.56 15.57
N ARG A 66 9.76 -10.09 14.40
CA ARG A 66 10.61 -9.57 13.32
C ARG A 66 10.44 -8.06 13.17
N SER A 67 11.48 -7.39 12.69
CA SER A 67 11.36 -5.99 12.28
C SER A 67 10.50 -5.86 11.02
N CYS A 68 9.67 -4.82 10.96
CA CYS A 68 8.98 -4.41 9.75
C CYS A 68 9.80 -3.32 9.06
N VAL A 69 10.27 -3.56 7.83
CA VAL A 69 11.09 -2.61 7.07
C VAL A 69 10.22 -1.92 6.02
N LEU A 70 10.11 -0.58 6.09
CA LEU A 70 9.24 0.21 5.23
C LEU A 70 10.03 1.29 4.46
N GLY A 71 9.78 1.41 3.17
CA GLY A 71 10.18 2.58 2.37
C GLY A 71 9.11 3.67 2.47
N LEU A 72 9.49 4.91 2.79
CA LEU A 72 8.59 6.04 2.90
C LEU A 72 8.74 6.96 1.70
N ALA A 73 7.65 7.09 0.93
CA ALA A 73 7.55 8.01 -0.19
C ALA A 73 7.37 9.45 0.28
N THR A 74 7.80 10.38 -0.57
CA THR A 74 7.71 11.83 -0.34
C THR A 74 6.56 12.43 -1.17
N GLY A 75 6.21 13.69 -0.92
CA GLY A 75 5.10 14.39 -1.59
C GLY A 75 3.77 14.34 -0.83
N SER A 76 2.71 14.90 -1.43
CA SER A 76 1.41 15.11 -0.77
C SER A 76 0.49 13.89 -0.79
N THR A 77 0.65 12.99 -1.76
CA THR A 77 -0.18 11.79 -1.90
C THR A 77 -0.15 10.89 -0.65
N PRO A 78 1.01 10.51 -0.08
CA PRO A 78 1.03 9.62 1.08
C PRO A 78 0.69 10.33 2.40
N THR A 79 0.54 11.66 2.44
CA THR A 79 0.29 12.42 3.67
C THR A 79 -0.95 11.93 4.43
N GLN A 80 -2.03 11.61 3.72
CA GLN A 80 -3.26 11.09 4.36
C GLN A 80 -3.08 9.67 4.90
N VAL A 81 -2.32 8.82 4.20
CA VAL A 81 -1.94 7.47 4.69
C VAL A 81 -1.18 7.58 6.02
N TYR A 82 -0.20 8.48 6.10
CA TYR A 82 0.56 8.72 7.32
C TYR A 82 -0.31 9.28 8.45
N GLY A 83 -1.27 10.15 8.12
CA GLY A 83 -2.27 10.63 9.07
C GLY A 83 -3.07 9.50 9.70
N GLU A 84 -3.56 8.56 8.90
CA GLU A 84 -4.29 7.39 9.40
C GLU A 84 -3.42 6.46 10.25
N LEU A 85 -2.16 6.23 9.86
CA LEU A 85 -1.21 5.46 10.65
C LEU A 85 -0.94 6.10 12.03
N VAL A 86 -0.81 7.43 12.08
CA VAL A 86 -0.68 8.18 13.35
C VAL A 86 -1.95 8.06 14.20
N ARG A 87 -3.14 8.15 13.58
CA ARG A 87 -4.42 7.97 14.26
C ARG A 87 -4.52 6.58 14.88
N MET A 88 -4.25 5.52 14.11
CA MET A 88 -4.24 4.13 14.60
C MET A 88 -3.22 3.89 15.72
N HIS A 89 -2.07 4.57 15.70
CA HIS A 89 -1.12 4.49 16.80
C HIS A 89 -1.67 5.09 18.10
N ARG A 90 -2.32 6.25 18.01
CA ARG A 90 -2.86 6.96 19.17
C ARG A 90 -4.12 6.30 19.74
N GLU A 91 -4.99 5.79 18.87
CA GLU A 91 -6.35 5.37 19.23
C GLU A 91 -6.53 3.85 19.28
N GLU A 92 -5.76 3.10 18.47
CA GLU A 92 -5.96 1.66 18.24
C GLU A 92 -4.74 0.80 18.66
N GLY A 93 -3.73 1.43 19.28
CA GLY A 93 -2.56 0.73 19.82
C GLY A 93 -1.62 0.14 18.75
N LEU A 94 -1.64 0.65 17.51
CA LEU A 94 -0.63 0.28 16.51
C LEU A 94 0.76 0.69 17.02
N SER A 95 1.70 -0.23 17.20
CA SER A 95 3.05 0.08 17.67
C SER A 95 4.06 0.16 16.53
N PHE A 96 4.88 1.21 16.51
CA PHE A 96 6.02 1.36 15.58
C PHE A 96 7.35 0.92 16.19
N ALA A 97 7.37 0.32 17.39
CA ALA A 97 8.60 0.04 18.15
C ALA A 97 9.59 -0.89 17.42
N ASN A 98 9.09 -1.78 16.56
CA ASN A 98 9.90 -2.69 15.74
C ASN A 98 9.88 -2.32 14.24
N VAL A 99 9.54 -1.07 13.90
CA VAL A 99 9.51 -0.59 12.52
C VAL A 99 10.80 0.15 12.19
N VAL A 100 11.41 -0.22 11.07
CA VAL A 100 12.60 0.44 10.51
C VAL A 100 12.20 1.09 9.20
N THR A 101 12.49 2.38 9.05
CA THR A 101 12.09 3.14 7.87
C THR A 101 13.28 3.62 7.06
N PHE A 102 13.07 3.75 5.75
CA PHE A 102 13.99 4.38 4.82
C PHE A 102 13.21 5.36 3.95
N ASN A 103 13.64 6.62 3.86
CA ASN A 103 13.07 7.55 2.90
C ASN A 103 13.63 7.26 1.50
N LEU A 104 12.80 7.44 0.47
CA LEU A 104 13.17 7.07 -0.90
C LEU A 104 14.21 8.03 -1.52
N ASP A 105 14.13 9.32 -1.20
CA ASP A 105 14.93 10.36 -1.85
C ASP A 105 15.20 11.57 -0.93
N GLU A 106 16.20 12.36 -1.33
CA GLU A 106 16.53 13.69 -0.77
C GLU A 106 17.30 14.49 -1.82
N TYR A 107 17.15 15.82 -1.80
CA TYR A 107 17.88 16.72 -2.69
C TYR A 107 19.36 16.85 -2.28
N TRP A 108 20.24 17.15 -3.25
CA TRP A 108 21.67 17.38 -2.98
C TRP A 108 22.21 18.66 -3.66
N PRO A 109 22.94 19.53 -2.93
CA PRO A 109 23.12 19.55 -1.47
C PRO A 109 21.86 20.12 -0.78
N MET A 110 21.34 19.44 0.25
CA MET A 110 20.20 19.91 1.05
C MET A 110 20.51 19.85 2.54
N PRO A 111 20.45 20.99 3.27
CA PRO A 111 20.49 21.00 4.72
C PRO A 111 19.27 20.27 5.32
N PRO A 112 19.42 19.43 6.35
CA PRO A 112 18.32 18.68 6.98
C PRO A 112 17.19 19.55 7.55
N GLU A 113 17.50 20.78 7.94
CA GLU A 113 16.56 21.72 8.57
C GLU A 113 15.81 22.57 7.53
N ALA A 114 16.18 22.47 6.25
CA ALA A 114 15.55 23.21 5.18
C ALA A 114 14.07 22.83 5.04
N LEU A 115 13.21 23.80 4.71
CA LEU A 115 11.77 23.58 4.54
C LEU A 115 11.47 22.52 3.47
N GLN A 116 12.34 22.41 2.47
CA GLN A 116 12.23 21.51 1.34
C GLN A 116 12.89 20.14 1.60
N SER A 117 13.56 19.93 2.75
CA SER A 117 14.15 18.65 3.09
C SER A 117 13.06 17.64 3.45
N TYR A 118 13.14 16.45 2.88
CA TYR A 118 12.21 15.35 3.16
C TYR A 118 12.52 14.59 4.46
N ARG A 119 13.62 14.92 5.13
CA ARG A 119 13.99 14.36 6.43
C ARG A 119 13.22 15.00 7.60
N ARG A 120 12.72 16.22 7.43
CA ARG A 120 12.25 17.08 8.52
C ARG A 120 11.03 16.54 9.28
#